data_AF-A0A5F4W0A0-F1
#
_entry.id   AF-A0A5F4W0A0-F1
#
_cell.length_a   1.000
_cell.length_b   1.000
_cell.length_c   1.000
_cell.angle_alpha   90.00
_cell.angle_beta   90.00
_cell.angle_gamma   90.00
#
_symmetry.space_group_name_H-M   'P 1'
#
loop_
_entity.id
_entity.type
_entity.pdbx_description
1 polymer ?
#
loop_
_entity_poly.entity_id
_entity_poly.type
_entity_poly.pdbx_seq_one_letter_code
_entity_poly.pdbx_strand_id
1 'polypeptide(L)'
;MLCGKVNEAVREGSSARAQRQRESREGRVEPRRPRSQVWELPHISSAGLGLDRDSPRLRSRTPMANAASSAFLPCLSLLLGLSGWSRTWRADAHSLWYNFTIIHQPRPGQRWCEVQGQVDQKNFLSYDCGSDKVLSVGRLEEQLNATDVWGRQLEMLREAGQRLRLELPGLELENFTPSGPVVLQARMSCECEADGHSKASWKFRFHGQECLLFDSNSKKWTVVHAGARRMKEKWEEDRELTDLFWKVSIGDCGSWLRDFLMHREKRLEPTASPTVTPGTAQPKSMATSLSPWSLLLVLVCVILYVI
;
A
#
# COMPACT_ATOMS: atom_id res chain seq x y z
N MET A 1 19.43 -0.01 -2.80
CA MET A 1 18.54 -0.79 -3.68
C MET A 1 17.39 -1.33 -2.84
N LEU A 2 16.29 -0.58 -2.81
CA LEU A 2 15.11 -0.88 -2.00
C LEU A 2 14.18 -1.85 -2.76
N CYS A 3 13.59 -2.82 -2.05
CA CYS A 3 12.52 -3.71 -2.52
C CYS A 3 12.85 -4.77 -3.61
N GLY A 4 14.10 -5.23 -3.75
CA GLY A 4 14.51 -6.15 -4.83
C GLY A 4 14.12 -7.63 -4.66
N LYS A 5 14.10 -8.18 -3.45
CA LYS A 5 14.18 -9.66 -3.26
C LYS A 5 12.85 -10.42 -3.39
N VAL A 6 11.70 -9.79 -3.20
CA VAL A 6 10.39 -10.48 -3.25
C VAL A 6 9.86 -10.59 -4.69
N ASN A 7 10.22 -9.65 -5.57
CA ASN A 7 9.63 -9.53 -6.90
C ASN A 7 10.13 -10.56 -7.92
N GLU A 8 11.34 -11.08 -7.72
CA GLU A 8 11.96 -12.05 -8.63
C GLU A 8 11.24 -13.41 -8.58
N ALA A 9 10.88 -13.89 -7.38
CA ALA A 9 10.14 -15.14 -7.18
C ALA A 9 8.71 -15.10 -7.78
N VAL A 10 8.04 -13.93 -7.77
CA VAL A 10 6.70 -13.76 -8.36
C VAL A 10 6.75 -13.79 -9.89
N ARG A 11 7.79 -13.18 -10.48
CA ARG A 11 8.02 -13.17 -11.93
C ARG A 11 8.35 -14.57 -12.46
N GLU A 12 9.20 -15.32 -11.76
CA GLU A 12 9.54 -16.71 -12.11
C GLU A 12 8.32 -17.64 -12.02
N GLY A 13 7.52 -17.52 -10.94
CA GLY A 13 6.30 -18.31 -10.77
C GLY A 13 5.23 -18.02 -11.83
N SER A 14 5.11 -16.77 -12.29
CA SER A 14 4.14 -16.36 -13.32
C SER A 14 4.55 -16.82 -14.72
N SER A 15 5.84 -16.73 -15.06
CA SER A 15 6.40 -17.28 -16.30
C SER A 15 6.20 -18.81 -16.39
N ALA A 16 6.49 -19.53 -15.29
CA ALA A 16 6.32 -20.98 -15.23
C ALA A 16 4.84 -21.44 -15.29
N ARG A 17 3.87 -20.59 -14.91
CA ARG A 17 2.44 -20.89 -15.03
C ARG A 17 1.91 -20.59 -16.43
N ALA A 18 2.37 -19.51 -17.07
CA ALA A 18 2.05 -19.20 -18.46
C ALA A 18 2.55 -20.29 -19.42
N GLN A 19 3.74 -20.84 -19.17
CA GLN A 19 4.29 -21.95 -19.97
C GLN A 19 3.46 -23.24 -19.81
N ARG A 20 3.06 -23.57 -18.57
CA ARG A 20 2.20 -24.73 -18.30
C ARG A 20 0.78 -24.61 -18.88
N GLN A 21 0.20 -23.40 -18.90
CA GLN A 21 -1.09 -23.18 -19.56
C GLN A 21 -1.01 -23.29 -21.09
N ARG A 22 0.14 -22.96 -21.68
CA ARG A 22 0.41 -23.15 -23.11
C ARG A 22 0.55 -24.65 -23.46
N GLU A 23 1.27 -25.40 -22.64
CA GLU A 23 1.44 -26.86 -22.79
C GLU A 23 0.11 -27.62 -22.55
N SER A 24 -0.71 -27.18 -21.59
CA SER A 24 -2.04 -27.77 -21.34
C SER A 24 -3.07 -27.50 -22.46
N ARG A 25 -2.85 -26.49 -23.31
CA ARG A 25 -3.70 -26.22 -24.49
C ARG A 25 -3.37 -27.14 -25.68
N GLU A 26 -2.18 -27.73 -25.73
CA GLU A 26 -1.74 -28.62 -26.81
C GLU A 26 -1.99 -30.11 -26.55
N GLY A 27 -2.35 -30.51 -25.33
CA GLY A 27 -2.64 -31.91 -25.00
C GLY A 27 -3.94 -32.09 -24.22
N ARG A 28 -5.09 -32.11 -24.91
CA ARG A 28 -6.37 -32.53 -24.31
C ARG A 28 -6.66 -33.99 -24.64
N VAL A 29 -6.28 -34.88 -23.73
CA VAL A 29 -6.87 -36.22 -23.59
C VAL A 29 -7.57 -36.24 -22.23
N GLU A 30 -8.88 -36.48 -22.27
CA GLU A 30 -9.80 -36.45 -21.12
C GLU A 30 -9.59 -37.69 -20.21
N PRO A 31 -9.32 -37.56 -18.90
CA PRO A 31 -9.43 -38.66 -17.97
C PRO A 31 -10.81 -38.70 -17.30
N ARG A 32 -11.38 -39.91 -17.27
CA ARG A 32 -12.65 -40.26 -16.62
C ARG A 32 -12.67 -39.94 -15.11
N ARG A 33 -13.83 -39.53 -14.61
CA ARG A 33 -14.14 -39.32 -13.17
C ARG A 33 -13.97 -40.58 -12.33
N PRO A 34 -13.36 -40.50 -11.13
CA PRO A 34 -13.59 -41.47 -10.06
C PRO A 34 -14.73 -41.04 -9.11
N ARG A 35 -15.40 -42.06 -8.57
CA ARG A 35 -16.49 -42.02 -7.58
C ARG A 35 -16.08 -41.34 -6.26
N SER A 36 -17.06 -40.68 -5.64
CA SER A 36 -17.05 -40.20 -4.26
C SER A 36 -16.89 -41.33 -3.25
N GLN A 37 -15.93 -41.21 -2.34
CA GLN A 37 -15.90 -41.97 -1.08
C GLN A 37 -16.33 -41.04 0.07
N VAL A 38 -17.33 -41.49 0.81
CA VAL A 38 -17.87 -40.89 2.02
C VAL A 38 -16.94 -41.25 3.17
N TRP A 39 -16.50 -40.25 3.95
CA TRP A 39 -15.80 -40.46 5.21
C TRP A 39 -16.75 -40.11 6.36
N GLU A 40 -17.08 -41.11 7.18
CA GLU A 40 -17.79 -40.92 8.45
C GLU A 40 -16.84 -40.38 9.53
N LEU A 41 -17.32 -39.44 10.35
CA LEU A 41 -16.63 -38.89 11.52
C LEU A 41 -17.14 -39.59 12.80
N PRO A 42 -16.28 -39.98 13.76
CA PRO A 42 -16.74 -40.37 15.08
C PRO A 42 -16.89 -39.17 16.02
N HIS A 43 -18.01 -39.20 16.75
CA HIS A 43 -18.37 -38.36 17.89
C HIS A 43 -17.33 -38.39 19.02
N ILE A 44 -17.05 -37.24 19.64
CA ILE A 44 -16.46 -37.17 20.99
C ILE A 44 -17.22 -36.15 21.84
N SER A 45 -17.51 -36.63 23.04
CA SER A 45 -18.36 -36.14 24.14
C SER A 45 -17.96 -34.80 24.74
N SER A 46 -18.96 -34.05 25.18
CA SER A 46 -18.85 -32.94 26.13
C SER A 46 -18.68 -33.45 27.56
N ALA A 47 -17.79 -32.82 28.32
CA ALA A 47 -17.74 -32.89 29.78
C ALA A 47 -17.46 -31.47 30.30
N GLY A 48 -18.32 -31.00 31.19
CA GLY A 48 -18.22 -29.70 31.84
C GLY A 48 -17.38 -29.73 33.13
N LEU A 49 -17.65 -28.72 33.97
CA LEU A 49 -17.04 -28.35 35.25
C LEU A 49 -15.80 -27.45 35.07
N GLY A 50 -15.64 -26.32 35.75
CA GLY A 50 -16.39 -25.77 36.87
C GLY A 50 -16.07 -24.30 37.08
N LEU A 51 -16.93 -23.67 37.89
CA LEU A 51 -16.83 -22.33 38.43
C LEU A 51 -15.56 -22.21 39.27
N ASP A 52 -14.83 -21.09 39.17
CA ASP A 52 -14.30 -20.49 40.38
C ASP A 52 -14.21 -18.96 40.27
N ARG A 53 -14.82 -18.32 41.27
CA ARG A 53 -14.73 -16.91 41.59
C ARG A 53 -13.44 -16.74 42.38
N ASP A 54 -12.59 -15.79 42.00
CA ASP A 54 -12.06 -14.89 43.03
C ASP A 54 -11.49 -13.59 42.48
N SER A 55 -11.91 -12.50 43.10
CA SER A 55 -11.41 -11.13 42.91
C SER A 55 -10.66 -10.71 44.17
N PRO A 56 -9.49 -10.05 44.06
CA PRO A 56 -9.01 -9.20 45.12
C PRO A 56 -9.10 -7.72 44.77
N ARG A 57 -9.82 -7.06 45.67
CA ARG A 57 -10.06 -5.64 45.93
C ARG A 57 -8.90 -4.68 45.60
N LEU A 58 -9.32 -3.55 45.02
CA LEU A 58 -8.64 -2.25 44.96
C LEU A 58 -8.00 -1.87 46.31
N ARG A 59 -6.70 -1.52 46.28
CA ARG A 59 -6.07 -0.71 47.32
C ARG A 59 -5.83 0.69 46.76
N SER A 60 -6.60 1.63 47.30
CA SER A 60 -6.47 3.08 47.12
C SER A 60 -5.08 3.57 47.52
N ARG A 61 -4.42 4.32 46.63
CA ARG A 61 -3.27 5.15 46.95
C ARG A 61 -3.62 6.61 46.65
N THR A 62 -3.45 7.43 47.67
CA THR A 62 -3.61 8.89 47.69
C THR A 62 -2.62 9.58 46.73
N PRO A 63 -2.97 10.75 46.16
CA PRO A 63 -2.03 11.52 45.35
C PRO A 63 -1.13 12.37 46.28
N MET A 64 0.18 12.14 46.25
CA MET A 64 1.13 13.13 46.76
C MET A 64 1.30 14.22 45.71
N ALA A 65 1.11 15.46 46.13
CA ALA A 65 1.43 16.65 45.37
C ALA A 65 2.94 16.67 45.11
N ASN A 66 3.34 16.45 43.86
CA ASN A 66 4.72 16.65 43.43
C ASN A 66 4.92 18.12 43.07
N ALA A 67 5.73 18.80 43.88
CA ALA A 67 6.35 20.06 43.50
C ALA A 67 7.07 19.87 42.14
N ALA A 68 6.75 20.73 41.18
CA ALA A 68 7.41 20.73 39.87
C ALA A 68 8.87 21.14 40.06
N SER A 69 9.75 20.13 40.18
CA SER A 69 11.19 20.28 40.14
C SER A 69 11.61 20.97 38.83
N SER A 70 12.39 22.04 38.91
CA SER A 70 12.87 22.81 37.73
C SER A 70 13.71 21.99 36.74
N ALA A 71 13.98 20.71 37.03
CA ALA A 71 14.59 19.73 36.13
C ALA A 71 13.65 19.19 35.03
N PHE A 72 12.34 19.47 35.08
CA PHE A 72 11.39 18.99 34.04
C PHE A 72 11.55 19.72 32.69
N LEU A 73 12.00 20.98 32.70
CA LEU A 73 12.16 21.80 31.49
C LEU A 73 13.28 21.29 30.56
N PRO A 74 14.51 21.00 31.03
CA PRO A 74 15.55 20.46 30.14
C PRO A 74 15.21 19.05 29.63
N CYS A 75 14.50 18.24 30.42
CA CYS A 75 14.03 16.91 29.99
C CYS A 75 12.96 17.02 28.89
N LEU A 76 12.03 17.96 29.01
CA LEU A 76 11.01 18.20 27.99
C LEU A 76 11.64 18.72 26.68
N SER A 77 12.66 19.58 26.76
CA SER A 77 13.43 20.04 25.60
C SER A 77 14.23 18.91 24.94
N LEU A 78 14.81 17.99 25.73
CA LEU A 78 15.51 16.80 25.20
C LEU A 78 14.53 15.84 24.52
N LEU A 79 13.35 15.62 25.11
CA LEU A 79 12.29 14.78 24.54
C LEU A 79 11.68 15.40 23.27
N LEU A 80 11.53 16.73 23.22
CA LEU A 80 11.11 17.45 22.01
C LEU A 80 12.19 17.40 20.92
N GLY A 81 13.48 17.52 21.28
CA GLY A 81 14.60 17.34 20.36
C GLY A 81 14.71 15.93 19.78
N LEU A 82 14.49 14.90 20.61
CA LEU A 82 14.41 13.49 20.18
C LEU A 82 13.16 13.21 19.35
N SER A 83 12.04 13.89 19.63
CA SER A 83 10.83 13.81 18.80
C SER A 83 11.03 14.46 17.41
N GLY A 84 11.84 15.53 17.34
CA GLY A 84 12.28 16.15 16.09
C GLY A 84 13.22 15.24 15.28
N TRP A 85 14.16 14.57 15.95
CA TRP A 85 15.07 13.58 15.35
C TRP A 85 14.32 12.33 14.85
N SER A 86 13.26 11.90 15.54
CA SER A 86 12.42 10.79 15.08
C SER A 86 11.60 11.14 13.82
N ARG A 87 11.49 12.42 13.48
CA ARG A 87 10.74 12.90 12.31
C ARG A 87 11.58 12.87 11.02
N THR A 88 12.91 12.84 11.12
CA THR A 88 13.82 12.76 9.96
C THR A 88 14.03 11.33 9.47
N TRP A 89 13.72 10.29 10.25
CA TRP A 89 13.85 8.89 9.82
C TRP A 89 12.63 8.35 9.05
N ARG A 90 11.48 9.06 9.11
CA ARG A 90 10.24 8.65 8.43
C ARG A 90 10.10 9.23 7.02
N ALA A 91 11.15 9.83 6.48
CA ALA A 91 11.12 10.58 5.22
C ALA A 91 11.27 9.72 3.96
N ASP A 92 11.59 8.44 4.10
CA ASP A 92 12.02 7.58 2.98
C ASP A 92 11.01 6.49 2.60
N ALA A 93 9.75 6.61 3.04
CA ALA A 93 8.68 5.69 2.66
C ALA A 93 7.89 6.23 1.46
N HIS A 94 7.84 5.47 0.38
CA HIS A 94 7.08 5.81 -0.82
C HIS A 94 5.87 4.89 -1.00
N SER A 95 4.81 5.41 -1.62
CA SER A 95 3.56 4.68 -1.77
C SER A 95 2.93 4.87 -3.14
N LEU A 96 2.33 3.79 -3.66
CA LEU A 96 1.53 3.79 -4.90
C LEU A 96 0.16 3.19 -4.62
N TRP A 97 -0.90 3.98 -4.88
CA TRP A 97 -2.28 3.59 -4.65
C TRP A 97 -3.10 3.65 -5.94
N TYR A 98 -4.05 2.73 -6.09
CA TYR A 98 -5.12 2.81 -7.09
C TYR A 98 -6.48 2.69 -6.41
N ASN A 99 -7.33 3.68 -6.64
CA ASN A 99 -8.71 3.70 -6.17
C ASN A 99 -9.64 3.35 -7.33
N PHE A 100 -10.20 2.16 -7.30
CA PHE A 100 -11.23 1.70 -8.21
C PHE A 100 -12.60 2.13 -7.68
N THR A 101 -13.45 2.64 -8.56
CA THR A 101 -14.89 2.79 -8.35
C THR A 101 -15.59 1.98 -9.42
N ILE A 102 -16.34 0.96 -9.00
CA ILE A 102 -17.00 0.00 -9.89
C ILE A 102 -18.49 0.00 -9.60
N ILE A 103 -19.26 0.19 -10.66
CA ILE A 103 -20.72 0.28 -10.61
C ILE A 103 -21.31 -0.89 -11.39
N HIS A 104 -22.01 -1.76 -10.68
CA HIS A 104 -22.85 -2.78 -11.29
C HIS A 104 -24.18 -2.12 -11.72
N GLN A 105 -24.59 -2.35 -12.96
CA GLN A 105 -25.79 -1.73 -13.57
C GLN A 105 -25.76 -0.19 -13.51
N PRO A 106 -24.76 0.45 -14.15
CA PRO A 106 -24.69 1.90 -14.20
C PRO A 106 -25.92 2.49 -14.89
N ARG A 107 -26.23 3.75 -14.60
CA ARG A 107 -27.27 4.49 -15.33
C ARG A 107 -26.82 4.74 -16.78
N PRO A 108 -27.75 4.97 -17.72
CA PRO A 108 -27.38 5.36 -19.09
C PRO A 108 -26.39 6.53 -19.11
N GLY A 109 -25.31 6.42 -19.88
CA GLY A 109 -24.26 7.43 -19.99
C GLY A 109 -23.27 7.48 -18.81
N GLN A 110 -23.50 6.74 -17.74
CA GLN A 110 -22.57 6.65 -16.61
C GLN A 110 -21.50 5.58 -16.87
N ARG A 111 -20.22 5.92 -16.64
CA ARG A 111 -19.15 4.92 -16.68
C ARG A 111 -19.30 3.90 -15.56
N TRP A 112 -19.02 2.64 -15.86
CA TRP A 112 -19.11 1.58 -14.87
C TRP A 112 -17.81 1.40 -14.08
N CYS A 113 -16.67 1.92 -14.59
CA CYS A 113 -15.38 1.87 -13.91
C CYS A 113 -14.69 3.23 -13.97
N GLU A 114 -14.07 3.62 -12.86
CA GLU A 114 -13.05 4.67 -12.82
C GLU A 114 -11.92 4.23 -11.89
N VAL A 115 -10.69 4.44 -12.30
CA VAL A 115 -9.47 4.17 -11.52
C VAL A 115 -8.71 5.48 -11.35
N GLN A 116 -8.41 5.83 -10.10
CA GLN A 116 -7.57 6.97 -9.76
C GLN A 116 -6.23 6.50 -9.17
N GLY A 117 -5.12 6.86 -9.81
CA GLY A 117 -3.76 6.51 -9.38
C GLY A 117 -3.10 7.64 -8.59
N GLN A 118 -2.39 7.27 -7.52
CA GLN A 118 -1.65 8.19 -6.64
C GLN A 118 -0.25 7.69 -6.34
N VAL A 119 0.75 8.57 -6.44
CA VAL A 119 2.11 8.34 -5.89
C VAL A 119 2.33 9.34 -4.77
N ASP A 120 2.71 8.87 -3.58
CA ASP A 120 2.92 9.69 -2.38
C ASP A 120 1.75 10.67 -2.14
N GLN A 121 0.52 10.14 -2.24
CA GLN A 121 -0.75 10.85 -2.07
C GLN A 121 -1.06 11.91 -3.14
N LYS A 122 -0.25 12.04 -4.18
CA LYS A 122 -0.49 12.94 -5.31
C LYS A 122 -1.12 12.18 -6.46
N ASN A 123 -2.29 12.65 -6.90
CA ASN A 123 -2.98 12.07 -8.06
C ASN A 123 -2.15 12.25 -9.33
N PHE A 124 -1.95 11.16 -10.07
CA PHE A 124 -1.29 11.19 -11.37
C PHE A 124 -2.10 10.52 -12.48
N LEU A 125 -3.18 9.79 -12.18
CA LEU A 125 -3.97 9.08 -13.18
C LEU A 125 -5.45 9.18 -12.87
N SER A 126 -6.26 9.46 -13.88
CA SER A 126 -7.68 9.12 -13.94
C SER A 126 -7.92 8.29 -15.20
N TYR A 127 -8.47 7.10 -15.02
CA TYR A 127 -8.62 6.10 -16.08
C TYR A 127 -10.02 5.49 -16.03
N ASP A 128 -10.78 5.62 -17.12
CA ASP A 128 -12.00 4.85 -17.33
C ASP A 128 -11.61 3.45 -17.80
N CYS A 129 -11.42 2.55 -16.84
CA CYS A 129 -11.10 1.15 -17.12
C CYS A 129 -12.24 0.38 -17.81
N GLY A 130 -13.42 1.00 -17.91
CA GLY A 130 -14.57 0.40 -18.54
C GLY A 130 -14.67 0.63 -20.03
N SER A 131 -14.10 1.74 -20.50
CA SER A 131 -14.00 2.07 -21.92
C SER A 131 -12.56 2.06 -22.45
N ASP A 132 -11.58 1.69 -21.60
CA ASP A 132 -10.15 1.69 -21.91
C ASP A 132 -9.65 3.10 -22.30
N LYS A 133 -10.07 4.12 -21.53
CA LYS A 133 -9.75 5.53 -21.84
C LYS A 133 -9.09 6.23 -20.66
N VAL A 134 -7.88 6.73 -20.90
CA VAL A 134 -7.20 7.64 -19.96
C VAL A 134 -7.87 9.01 -20.01
N LEU A 135 -8.38 9.48 -18.87
CA LEU A 135 -9.09 10.75 -18.74
C LEU A 135 -8.12 11.89 -18.40
N SER A 136 -7.12 11.60 -17.57
CA SER A 136 -6.04 12.54 -17.27
C SER A 136 -4.79 11.82 -16.77
N VAL A 137 -3.63 12.44 -17.03
CA VAL A 137 -2.34 12.04 -16.44
C VAL A 137 -1.66 13.27 -15.84
N GLY A 138 -0.96 13.08 -14.72
CA GLY A 138 -0.16 14.11 -14.08
C GLY A 138 1.04 14.49 -14.95
N ARG A 139 1.37 15.79 -14.97
CA ARG A 139 2.51 16.34 -15.74
C ARG A 139 3.85 15.69 -15.37
N LEU A 140 3.98 15.19 -14.13
CA LEU A 140 5.22 14.58 -13.71
C LEU A 140 5.38 13.17 -14.30
N GLU A 141 4.28 12.54 -14.69
CA GLU A 141 4.16 11.16 -15.15
C GLU A 141 3.87 11.05 -16.65
N GLU A 142 3.62 12.18 -17.36
CA GLU A 142 3.41 12.22 -18.82
C GLU A 142 4.51 11.50 -19.63
N GLN A 143 5.76 11.49 -19.14
CA GLN A 143 6.87 10.79 -19.81
C GLN A 143 6.87 9.27 -19.59
N LEU A 144 6.18 8.77 -18.57
CA LEU A 144 6.00 7.33 -18.35
C LEU A 144 4.99 6.73 -19.33
N ASN A 145 4.04 7.55 -19.81
CA ASN A 145 2.97 7.14 -20.72
C ASN A 145 3.48 6.59 -22.07
N ALA A 146 4.70 6.93 -22.47
CA ALA A 146 5.30 6.54 -23.75
C ALA A 146 6.03 5.18 -23.69
N THR A 147 5.90 4.43 -22.59
CA THR A 147 6.62 3.17 -22.37
C THR A 147 5.68 1.97 -22.44
N ASP A 148 6.20 0.80 -22.84
CA ASP A 148 5.47 -0.48 -22.78
C ASP A 148 5.04 -0.84 -21.34
N VAL A 149 5.69 -0.25 -20.32
CA VAL A 149 5.36 -0.42 -18.91
C VAL A 149 3.99 0.17 -18.60
N TRP A 150 3.68 1.35 -19.14
CA TRP A 150 2.41 2.04 -18.95
C TRP A 150 1.24 1.26 -19.55
N GLY A 151 1.41 0.72 -20.76
CA GLY A 151 0.39 -0.12 -21.39
C GLY A 151 0.05 -1.35 -20.55
N ARG A 152 1.07 -2.05 -20.04
CA ARG A 152 0.86 -3.21 -19.13
C ARG A 152 0.19 -2.82 -17.82
N GLN A 153 0.49 -1.64 -17.29
CA GLN A 153 -0.17 -1.13 -16.09
C GLN A 153 -1.67 -0.89 -16.33
N LEU A 154 -2.04 -0.21 -17.42
CA LEU A 154 -3.45 0.03 -17.75
C LEU A 154 -4.21 -1.26 -18.04
N GLU A 155 -3.58 -2.22 -18.72
CA GLU A 155 -4.12 -3.57 -18.96
C GLU A 155 -4.47 -4.25 -17.62
N MET A 156 -3.51 -4.29 -16.70
CA MET A 156 -3.70 -4.88 -15.37
C MET A 156 -4.81 -4.19 -14.56
N LEU A 157 -4.89 -2.86 -14.60
CA LEU A 157 -5.97 -2.12 -13.94
C LEU A 157 -7.33 -2.45 -14.57
N ARG A 158 -7.39 -2.63 -15.89
CA ARG A 158 -8.61 -3.04 -16.59
C ARG A 158 -9.04 -4.44 -16.21
N GLU A 159 -8.12 -5.41 -16.23
CA GLU A 159 -8.39 -6.79 -15.83
C GLU A 159 -8.86 -6.88 -14.37
N ALA A 160 -8.21 -6.16 -13.45
CA ALA A 160 -8.64 -6.08 -12.06
C ALA A 160 -10.04 -5.47 -11.91
N GLY A 161 -10.33 -4.40 -12.65
CA GLY A 161 -11.67 -3.79 -12.67
C GLY A 161 -12.75 -4.74 -13.20
N GLN A 162 -12.47 -5.46 -14.28
CA GLN A 162 -13.38 -6.46 -14.83
C GLN A 162 -13.62 -7.61 -13.84
N ARG A 163 -12.56 -8.13 -13.23
CA ARG A 163 -12.65 -9.21 -12.23
C ARG A 163 -13.52 -8.80 -11.05
N LEU A 164 -13.30 -7.60 -10.51
CA LEU A 164 -14.10 -7.05 -9.42
C LEU A 164 -15.56 -6.85 -9.82
N ARG A 165 -15.83 -6.42 -11.06
CA ARG A 165 -17.20 -6.27 -11.56
C ARG A 165 -17.94 -7.60 -11.61
N LEU A 166 -17.26 -8.69 -12.01
CA LEU A 166 -17.83 -10.04 -12.04
C LEU A 166 -18.18 -10.56 -10.64
N GLU A 167 -17.57 -10.00 -9.60
CA GLU A 167 -17.89 -10.36 -8.23
C GLU A 167 -19.16 -9.71 -7.70
N LEU A 168 -19.60 -8.58 -8.27
CA LEU A 168 -20.73 -7.79 -7.75
C LEU A 168 -22.12 -8.45 -7.83
N PRO A 169 -22.47 -9.24 -8.86
CA PRO A 169 -23.75 -9.94 -8.89
C PRO A 169 -23.95 -10.80 -7.63
N GLY A 170 -25.08 -10.60 -6.96
CA GLY A 170 -25.43 -11.33 -5.73
C GLY A 170 -24.61 -10.95 -4.50
N LEU A 171 -23.77 -9.91 -4.55
CA LEU A 171 -23.21 -9.31 -3.34
C LEU A 171 -24.26 -8.44 -2.67
N GLU A 172 -24.66 -8.88 -1.49
CA GLU A 172 -25.41 -8.09 -0.55
C GLU A 172 -24.63 -8.06 0.75
N LEU A 173 -24.55 -6.89 1.36
CA LEU A 173 -24.11 -6.79 2.73
C LEU A 173 -25.32 -7.20 3.58
N GLU A 174 -25.13 -8.13 4.53
CA GLU A 174 -26.28 -8.63 5.30
C GLU A 174 -26.99 -7.47 6.02
N ASN A 175 -28.33 -7.50 6.00
CA ASN A 175 -29.21 -6.42 6.48
C ASN A 175 -29.06 -5.08 5.72
N PHE A 176 -28.52 -5.10 4.50
CA PHE A 176 -28.43 -3.94 3.61
C PHE A 176 -29.00 -4.30 2.24
N THR A 177 -30.06 -3.61 1.85
CA THR A 177 -30.68 -3.75 0.53
C THR A 177 -30.42 -2.48 -0.28
N PRO A 178 -29.62 -2.53 -1.35
CA PRO A 178 -29.37 -1.35 -2.18
C PRO A 178 -30.64 -0.93 -2.93
N SER A 179 -30.99 0.35 -2.89
CA SER A 179 -32.12 0.91 -3.65
C SER A 179 -31.70 1.46 -5.04
N GLY A 180 -30.56 1.01 -5.57
CA GLY A 180 -29.95 1.56 -6.79
C GLY A 180 -28.75 0.75 -7.27
N PRO A 181 -27.95 1.28 -8.22
CA PRO A 181 -26.77 0.61 -8.74
C PRO A 181 -25.83 0.18 -7.61
N VAL A 182 -25.33 -1.05 -7.69
CA VAL A 182 -24.40 -1.55 -6.67
C VAL A 182 -23.04 -0.92 -6.90
N VAL A 183 -22.50 -0.25 -5.88
CA VAL A 183 -21.21 0.44 -5.96
C VAL A 183 -20.20 -0.23 -5.05
N LEU A 184 -19.09 -0.68 -5.64
CA LEU A 184 -17.91 -1.14 -4.94
C LEU A 184 -16.77 -0.16 -5.17
N GLN A 185 -16.12 0.26 -4.09
CA GLN A 185 -14.84 0.95 -4.15
C GLN A 185 -13.75 0.01 -3.64
N ALA A 186 -12.68 -0.14 -4.41
CA ALA A 186 -11.52 -0.93 -4.00
C ALA A 186 -10.29 -0.03 -4.02
N ARG A 187 -9.52 -0.03 -2.93
CA ARG A 187 -8.24 0.67 -2.86
C ARG A 187 -7.13 -0.34 -2.75
N MET A 188 -6.34 -0.47 -3.81
CA MET A 188 -5.08 -1.18 -3.78
C MET A 188 -3.98 -0.22 -3.33
N SER A 189 -3.08 -0.69 -2.48
CA SER A 189 -1.90 0.04 -2.03
C SER A 189 -0.68 -0.86 -2.03
N CYS A 190 0.48 -0.31 -2.41
CA CYS A 190 1.77 -0.84 -2.02
C CYS A 190 2.67 0.29 -1.52
N GLU A 191 3.51 -0.03 -0.54
CA GLU A 191 4.44 0.87 0.13
C GLU A 191 5.81 0.22 0.16
N CYS A 192 6.86 1.03 0.02
CA CYS A 192 8.25 0.62 0.19
C CYS A 192 8.90 1.51 1.25
N GLU A 193 9.38 0.88 2.32
CA GLU A 193 10.12 1.54 3.40
C GLU A 193 11.63 1.58 3.10
N ALA A 194 12.33 2.48 3.80
CA ALA A 194 13.77 2.75 3.65
C ALA A 194 14.67 1.53 3.86
N ASP A 195 14.20 0.57 4.65
CA ASP A 195 14.89 -0.69 4.95
C ASP A 195 14.59 -1.79 3.92
N GLY A 196 13.79 -1.47 2.90
CA GLY A 196 13.39 -2.37 1.83
C GLY A 196 12.20 -3.26 2.17
N HIS A 197 11.59 -3.12 3.36
CA HIS A 197 10.32 -3.77 3.66
C HIS A 197 9.23 -3.18 2.78
N SER A 198 8.39 -4.06 2.23
CA SER A 198 7.22 -3.67 1.46
C SER A 198 5.94 -4.13 2.13
N LYS A 199 4.94 -3.26 2.07
CA LYS A 199 3.59 -3.53 2.55
C LYS A 199 2.63 -3.38 1.40
N ALA A 200 1.65 -4.27 1.30
CA ALA A 200 0.64 -4.17 0.28
C ALA A 200 -0.70 -4.66 0.81
N SER A 201 -1.78 -3.98 0.40
CA SER A 201 -3.11 -4.32 0.86
C SER A 201 -4.18 -3.87 -0.12
N TRP A 202 -5.36 -4.48 0.02
CA TRP A 202 -6.59 -4.03 -0.60
C TRP A 202 -7.64 -3.71 0.44
N LYS A 203 -8.34 -2.59 0.25
CA LYS A 203 -9.43 -2.13 1.11
C LYS A 203 -10.69 -1.98 0.28
N PHE A 204 -11.78 -2.59 0.71
CA PHE A 204 -13.04 -2.63 -0.03
C PHE A 204 -14.13 -1.88 0.71
N ARG A 205 -14.88 -1.06 -0.03
CA ARG A 205 -16.07 -0.36 0.47
C ARG A 205 -17.26 -0.68 -0.40
N PHE A 206 -18.34 -1.12 0.23
CA PHE A 206 -19.61 -1.38 -0.42
C PHE A 206 -20.57 -0.23 -0.09
N HIS A 207 -21.06 0.47 -1.11
CA HIS A 207 -21.87 1.70 -0.95
C HIS A 207 -21.23 2.75 0.00
N GLY A 208 -19.91 2.92 -0.11
CA GLY A 208 -19.14 3.86 0.71
C GLY A 208 -18.78 3.34 2.11
N GLN A 209 -19.36 2.22 2.54
CA GLN A 209 -19.05 1.62 3.84
C GLN A 209 -17.92 0.60 3.71
N GLU A 210 -16.85 0.80 4.48
CA GLU A 210 -15.72 -0.13 4.52
C GLU A 210 -16.17 -1.49 5.08
N CYS A 211 -15.94 -2.55 4.30
CA CYS A 211 -16.49 -3.87 4.58
C CYS A 211 -15.41 -4.94 4.77
N LEU A 212 -14.39 -4.95 3.93
CA LEU A 212 -13.30 -5.94 3.93
C LEU A 212 -11.93 -5.29 3.75
N LEU A 213 -10.93 -5.92 4.36
CA LEU A 213 -9.52 -5.66 4.15
C LEU A 213 -8.82 -6.97 3.75
N PHE A 214 -7.99 -6.92 2.72
CA PHE A 214 -7.09 -8.01 2.34
C PHE A 214 -5.65 -7.56 2.57
N ASP A 215 -4.97 -8.24 3.49
CA ASP A 215 -3.54 -8.08 3.72
C ASP A 215 -2.81 -8.96 2.70
N SER A 216 -2.14 -8.34 1.74
CA SER A 216 -1.50 -9.07 0.65
C SER A 216 -0.22 -9.76 1.11
N ASN A 217 0.49 -9.23 2.11
CA ASN A 217 1.71 -9.83 2.64
C ASN A 217 1.43 -11.21 3.25
N SER A 218 0.30 -11.35 3.96
CA SER A 218 -0.13 -12.59 4.62
C SER A 218 -1.21 -13.36 3.86
N LYS A 219 -1.77 -12.78 2.79
CA LYS A 219 -2.93 -13.28 2.03
C LYS A 219 -4.16 -13.51 2.91
N LYS A 220 -4.37 -12.66 3.92
CA LYS A 220 -5.46 -12.81 4.89
C LYS A 220 -6.58 -11.79 4.67
N TRP A 221 -7.81 -12.29 4.75
CA TRP A 221 -9.02 -11.48 4.71
C TRP A 221 -9.50 -11.12 6.11
N THR A 222 -9.78 -9.84 6.33
CA THR A 222 -10.33 -9.31 7.58
C THR A 222 -11.69 -8.69 7.33
N VAL A 223 -12.67 -9.05 8.15
CA VAL A 223 -14.00 -8.44 8.15
C VAL A 223 -13.94 -7.13 8.95
N VAL A 224 -14.30 -6.02 8.31
CA VAL A 224 -14.42 -4.71 8.97
C VAL A 224 -15.87 -4.45 9.37
N HIS A 225 -16.83 -4.84 8.52
CA HIS A 225 -18.25 -4.72 8.81
C HIS A 225 -18.91 -6.09 8.97
N ALA A 226 -19.69 -6.30 10.03
CA ALA A 226 -20.28 -7.59 10.38
C ALA A 226 -21.07 -8.24 9.24
N GLY A 227 -21.85 -7.44 8.48
CA GLY A 227 -22.62 -7.95 7.33
C GLY A 227 -21.78 -8.38 6.12
N ALA A 228 -20.44 -8.23 6.15
CA ALA A 228 -19.55 -8.61 5.06
C ALA A 228 -19.00 -10.04 5.19
N ARG A 229 -19.42 -10.80 6.21
CA ARG A 229 -18.90 -12.15 6.47
C ARG A 229 -19.09 -13.10 5.28
N ARG A 230 -20.29 -13.12 4.69
CA ARG A 230 -20.57 -13.94 3.50
C ARG A 230 -19.74 -13.53 2.28
N MET A 231 -19.54 -12.23 2.09
CA MET A 231 -18.66 -11.70 1.04
C MET A 231 -17.22 -12.16 1.25
N LYS A 232 -16.71 -12.12 2.49
CA LYS A 232 -15.39 -12.67 2.82
C LYS A 232 -15.30 -14.15 2.47
N GLU A 233 -16.24 -14.96 2.93
CA GLU A 233 -16.24 -16.42 2.71
C GLU A 233 -16.19 -16.74 1.21
N LYS A 234 -17.05 -16.09 0.40
CA LYS A 234 -17.04 -16.22 -1.06
C LYS A 234 -15.69 -15.84 -1.69
N TRP A 235 -15.13 -14.70 -1.32
CA TRP A 235 -13.90 -14.18 -1.93
C TRP A 235 -12.63 -14.90 -1.47
N GLU A 236 -12.63 -15.46 -0.26
CA GLU A 236 -11.55 -16.27 0.28
C GLU A 236 -11.51 -17.68 -0.35
N GLU A 237 -12.67 -18.25 -0.68
CA GLU A 237 -12.76 -19.49 -1.46
C GLU A 237 -12.31 -19.32 -2.92
N ASP A 238 -12.45 -18.11 -3.46
CA ASP A 238 -12.00 -17.76 -4.81
C ASP A 238 -10.48 -17.56 -4.87
N ARG A 239 -9.78 -18.66 -5.16
CA ARG A 239 -8.31 -18.68 -5.27
C ARG A 239 -7.79 -17.78 -6.37
N GLU A 240 -8.52 -17.62 -7.47
CA GLU A 240 -8.09 -16.80 -8.60
C GLU A 240 -8.16 -15.31 -8.24
N LEU A 241 -9.23 -14.90 -7.55
CA LEU A 241 -9.40 -13.55 -7.03
C LEU A 241 -8.31 -13.20 -6.01
N THR A 242 -8.06 -14.09 -5.05
CA THR A 242 -7.02 -13.91 -4.03
C THR A 242 -5.62 -13.86 -4.67
N ASP A 243 -5.33 -14.72 -5.66
CA ASP A 243 -4.06 -14.71 -6.39
C ASP A 243 -3.87 -13.44 -7.22
N LEU A 244 -4.95 -12.95 -7.86
CA LEU A 244 -4.95 -11.66 -8.55
C LEU A 244 -4.56 -10.52 -7.60
N PHE A 245 -5.30 -10.33 -6.50
CA PHE A 245 -5.01 -9.24 -5.56
C PHE A 245 -3.60 -9.29 -5.01
N TRP A 246 -3.12 -10.50 -4.69
CA TRP A 246 -1.75 -10.70 -4.25
C TRP A 246 -0.74 -10.30 -5.33
N LYS A 247 -0.86 -10.83 -6.56
CA LYS A 247 0.06 -10.54 -7.67
C LYS A 247 0.13 -9.06 -7.99
N VAL A 248 -1.04 -8.42 -8.15
CA VAL A 248 -1.12 -6.99 -8.50
C VAL A 248 -0.44 -6.14 -7.44
N SER A 249 -0.69 -6.42 -6.16
CA SER A 249 -0.28 -5.51 -5.08
C SER A 249 1.13 -5.79 -4.54
N ILE A 250 1.58 -7.04 -4.51
CA ILE A 250 2.95 -7.39 -4.10
C ILE A 250 3.93 -7.30 -5.26
N GLY A 251 3.56 -7.82 -6.44
CA GLY A 251 4.44 -7.90 -7.61
C GLY A 251 4.40 -6.62 -8.45
N ASP A 252 3.30 -6.40 -9.15
CA ASP A 252 3.22 -5.36 -10.19
C ASP A 252 3.33 -3.95 -9.60
N CYS A 253 2.58 -3.67 -8.54
CA CYS A 253 2.62 -2.36 -7.86
C CYS A 253 4.02 -2.01 -7.36
N GLY A 254 4.73 -2.97 -6.77
CA GLY A 254 6.10 -2.74 -6.32
C GLY A 254 7.04 -2.40 -7.48
N SER A 255 6.85 -3.04 -8.64
CA SER A 255 7.60 -2.69 -9.86
C SER A 255 7.29 -1.29 -10.34
N TRP A 256 6.00 -0.95 -10.47
CA TRP A 256 5.59 0.37 -10.94
C TRP A 256 6.09 1.47 -10.01
N LEU A 257 5.98 1.29 -8.69
CA LEU A 257 6.46 2.27 -7.71
C LEU A 257 7.97 2.51 -7.88
N ARG A 258 8.78 1.47 -8.10
CA ARG A 258 10.21 1.66 -8.41
C ARG A 258 10.42 2.45 -9.70
N ASP A 259 9.68 2.14 -10.75
CA ASP A 259 9.80 2.84 -12.03
C ASP A 259 9.46 4.33 -11.89
N PHE A 260 8.39 4.66 -11.15
CA PHE A 260 8.03 6.04 -10.80
C PHE A 260 9.17 6.77 -10.06
N LEU A 261 9.76 6.13 -9.06
CA LEU A 261 10.84 6.73 -8.27
C LEU A 261 12.11 6.95 -9.10
N MET A 262 12.50 5.95 -9.89
CA MET A 262 13.66 6.05 -10.79
C MET A 262 13.50 7.17 -11.82
N HIS A 263 12.30 7.34 -12.39
CA HIS A 263 12.03 8.43 -13.33
C HIS A 263 12.03 9.80 -12.66
N ARG A 264 11.52 9.89 -11.43
CA ARG A 264 11.52 11.13 -10.66
C ARG A 264 12.95 11.55 -10.31
N GLU A 265 13.79 10.63 -9.86
CA GLU A 265 15.21 10.88 -9.56
C GLU A 265 15.95 11.40 -10.81
N LYS A 266 15.84 10.72 -11.95
CA LYS A 266 16.46 11.13 -13.22
C LYS A 266 16.10 12.55 -13.68
N ARG A 267 14.91 13.05 -13.33
CA ARG A 267 14.49 14.42 -13.67
C ARG A 267 14.88 15.46 -12.62
N LEU A 268 15.11 15.03 -11.38
CA LEU A 268 15.58 15.90 -10.29
C LEU A 268 17.10 16.06 -10.32
N GLU A 269 17.83 15.11 -10.91
CA GLU A 269 19.23 15.29 -11.28
C GLU A 269 19.36 16.53 -12.18
N PRO A 270 20.13 17.55 -11.78
CA PRO A 270 20.38 18.70 -12.64
C PRO A 270 21.02 18.20 -13.93
N THR A 271 20.50 18.61 -15.08
CA THR A 271 21.25 18.57 -16.34
C THR A 271 22.48 19.47 -16.17
N ALA A 272 23.55 18.92 -15.59
CA ALA A 272 24.82 19.59 -15.44
C ALA A 272 25.51 19.63 -16.80
N SER A 273 25.23 20.68 -17.57
CA SER A 273 26.25 21.43 -18.32
C SER A 273 25.60 22.57 -19.13
N PRO A 274 25.73 23.83 -18.69
CA PRO A 274 26.01 24.89 -19.63
C PRO A 274 27.52 24.90 -19.90
N THR A 275 27.86 24.67 -21.17
CA THR A 275 29.11 25.03 -21.86
C THR A 275 30.12 25.82 -21.02
N VAL A 276 31.24 25.19 -20.69
CA VAL A 276 32.44 25.93 -20.27
C VAL A 276 32.95 26.70 -21.49
N THR A 277 32.60 27.97 -21.57
CA THR A 277 33.34 28.93 -22.39
C THR A 277 34.58 29.34 -21.60
N PRO A 278 35.81 29.16 -22.10
CA PRO A 278 37.00 29.62 -21.40
C PRO A 278 37.06 31.15 -21.52
N GLY A 279 36.67 31.84 -20.46
CA GLY A 279 36.66 33.31 -20.37
C GLY A 279 37.32 33.79 -19.10
N THR A 280 38.61 34.12 -19.24
CA THR A 280 39.37 35.17 -18.53
C THR A 280 39.28 35.24 -16.99
N ALA A 281 40.41 34.90 -16.36
CA ALA A 281 40.70 35.10 -14.95
C ALA A 281 40.41 36.53 -14.45
N GLN A 282 39.77 36.62 -13.29
CA GLN A 282 39.73 37.82 -12.45
C GLN A 282 39.94 37.43 -10.97
N PRO A 283 40.53 38.33 -10.16
CA PRO A 283 41.24 37.98 -8.93
C PRO A 283 40.31 37.65 -7.75
N LYS A 284 40.78 36.69 -6.95
CA LYS A 284 40.17 36.16 -5.75
C LYS A 284 40.37 37.14 -4.59
N SER A 285 39.34 37.92 -4.23
CA SER A 285 39.31 38.59 -2.93
C SER A 285 38.86 37.59 -1.86
N MET A 286 39.77 37.24 -0.95
CA MET A 286 39.44 36.44 0.24
C MET A 286 38.82 37.35 1.30
N ALA A 287 37.50 37.36 1.37
CA ALA A 287 36.78 37.77 2.57
C ALA A 287 36.49 36.50 3.38
N THR A 288 37.27 36.26 4.43
CA THR A 288 37.08 35.16 5.38
C THR A 288 35.81 35.42 6.19
N SER A 289 34.67 35.03 5.64
CA SER A 289 33.41 34.94 6.37
C SER A 289 33.53 33.79 7.37
N LEU A 290 33.72 34.11 8.65
CA LEU A 290 33.64 33.13 9.74
C LEU A 290 32.22 32.57 9.75
N SER A 291 32.11 31.26 9.49
CA SER A 291 30.83 30.55 9.53
C SER A 291 30.16 30.78 10.90
N PRO A 292 28.87 31.16 10.94
CA PRO A 292 28.13 31.35 12.20
C PRO A 292 28.19 30.12 13.13
N TRP A 293 28.46 28.94 12.55
CA TRP A 293 28.55 27.67 13.28
C TRP A 293 29.86 27.54 14.07
N SER A 294 30.93 28.19 13.60
CA SER A 294 32.21 28.22 14.32
C SER A 294 32.09 29.02 15.62
N LEU A 295 31.34 30.12 15.61
CA LEU A 295 31.05 30.92 16.82
C LEU A 295 30.18 30.15 17.82
N LEU A 296 29.21 29.38 17.32
CA LEU A 296 28.34 28.53 18.14
C LEU A 296 29.12 27.40 18.83
N LEU A 297 30.04 26.75 18.12
CA LEU A 297 30.92 25.72 18.68
C LEU A 297 31.83 26.29 19.78
N VAL A 298 32.44 27.46 19.55
CA VAL A 298 33.29 28.11 20.55
C VAL A 298 32.50 28.49 21.80
N LEU A 299 31.28 29.01 21.64
CA LEU A 299 30.42 29.38 22.77
C LEU A 299 30.05 28.14 23.63
N VAL A 300 29.71 27.02 22.98
CA VAL A 300 29.40 25.76 23.68
C VAL A 300 30.62 25.23 24.45
N CYS A 301 31.81 25.29 23.86
CA CYS A 301 33.05 24.87 24.53
C CYS A 301 33.37 25.71 25.77
N VAL A 302 33.14 27.03 25.73
CA VAL A 302 33.36 27.91 26.88
C VAL A 302 32.39 27.60 28.01
N ILE A 303 31.11 27.33 27.69
CA ILE A 303 30.10 26.99 28.70
C ILE A 303 30.45 25.66 29.40
N LEU A 304 30.92 24.66 28.65
CA LEU A 304 31.32 23.36 29.22
C LEU A 304 32.61 23.43 30.06
N TYR A 305 33.45 24.43 29.86
CA TYR A 305 34.67 24.63 30.65
C TYR A 305 34.40 25.33 32.00
N VAL A 306 33.28 26.04 32.12
CA VAL A 306 32.92 26.85 33.29
C VAL A 306 31.96 26.12 34.25
N ILE A 307 31.44 24.96 33.85
CA ILE A 307 30.63 24.04 34.68
C ILE A 307 31.55 22.96 35.25
#